data_AF-T1FZ17-F1
#
_entry.id   AF-T1FZ17-F1
#
_cell.length_a   1.000
_cell.length_b   1.000
_cell.length_c   1.000
_cell.angle_alpha   90.00
_cell.angle_beta   90.00
_cell.angle_gamma   90.00
#
_symmetry.space_group_name_H-M   'P 1'
#
loop_
_entity.id
_entity.type
_entity.pdbx_description
1 polymer ?
#
loop_
_entity_poly.entity_id
_entity_poly.type
_entity_poly.pdbx_seq_one_letter_code
_entity_poly.pdbx_strand_id
1 'polypeptide(L)'
;GSVQKHSKEKDTMLSTNTEHNSSAVELYCICRTPYDDSKFYIACDQCQDWFHGSCVGISKCEAEQLDTYSCPSCKQTSSRSSGNQNKLLTDEQWIEVHKVIRLLKVHKNAWPFLQPVDAAQVPDYYKIIKEPMDMTTIEEKTCSRKYETLNDFVKDVMQIFDNCRYYNARNTTFYKCADILEIYFVNKLKTLRSKLNDM
;
A
#
# COMPACT_ATOMS: atom_id res chain seq x y z
N GLY A 1 16.52 2.11 37.76
CA GLY A 1 17.86 2.74 37.74
C GLY A 1 18.23 3.01 36.30
N SER A 2 17.87 4.18 35.80
CA SER A 2 17.84 4.55 34.36
C SER A 2 19.21 4.85 33.74
N VAL A 3 20.30 4.45 34.41
CA VAL A 3 21.69 4.77 34.01
C VAL A 3 22.32 3.67 33.14
N GLN A 4 21.68 2.50 33.01
CA GLN A 4 22.32 1.31 32.44
C GLN A 4 22.13 1.08 30.93
N LYS A 5 21.19 1.77 30.23
CA LYS A 5 20.97 1.53 28.80
C LYS A 5 22.02 2.20 27.89
N HIS A 6 22.48 3.40 28.24
CA HIS A 6 23.47 4.14 27.43
C HIS A 6 24.85 3.48 27.35
N SER A 7 25.23 2.63 28.33
CA SER A 7 26.56 2.02 28.34
C SER A 7 26.64 0.72 27.54
N LYS A 8 25.53 0.00 27.33
CA LYS A 8 25.55 -1.29 26.62
C LYS A 8 25.49 -1.16 25.10
N GLU A 9 24.99 -0.03 24.58
CA GLU A 9 24.84 0.20 23.14
C GLU A 9 26.10 0.78 22.48
N LYS A 10 27.04 1.33 23.28
CA LYS A 10 28.37 1.75 22.77
C LYS A 10 29.16 0.59 22.18
N ASP A 11 29.04 -0.61 22.75
CA ASP A 11 29.79 -1.79 22.29
C ASP A 11 29.22 -2.37 20.97
N THR A 12 27.92 -2.19 20.70
CA THR A 12 27.29 -2.71 19.48
C THR A 12 27.68 -1.93 18.22
N MET A 13 28.05 -0.64 18.36
CA MET A 13 28.48 0.19 17.23
C MET A 13 29.98 0.04 16.87
N LEU A 14 30.81 -0.47 17.79
CA LEU A 14 32.26 -0.62 17.57
C LEU A 14 32.69 -2.01 17.06
N SER A 15 31.77 -2.96 16.87
CA SER A 15 32.10 -4.38 16.67
C SER A 15 32.25 -4.85 15.22
N THR A 16 32.19 -3.97 14.21
CA THR A 16 32.33 -4.35 12.80
C THR A 16 33.64 -3.85 12.20
N ASN A 17 34.75 -4.52 12.55
CA ASN A 17 35.96 -4.46 11.72
C ASN A 17 36.69 -5.80 11.74
N THR A 18 36.37 -6.64 10.75
CA THR A 18 37.35 -7.54 10.13
C THR A 18 36.98 -7.76 8.66
N GLU A 19 37.71 -7.03 7.81
CA GLU A 19 38.17 -7.39 6.46
C GLU A 19 37.15 -7.76 5.37
N HIS A 20 36.74 -6.79 4.55
CA HIS A 20 37.08 -6.76 3.11
C HIS A 20 36.63 -5.45 2.41
N ASN A 21 37.57 -4.93 1.62
CA ASN A 21 37.61 -3.76 0.74
C ASN A 21 36.37 -3.45 -0.14
N SER A 22 35.60 -2.40 0.19
CA SER A 22 35.08 -1.33 -0.71
C SER A 22 34.24 -0.32 0.08
N SER A 23 34.55 0.98 -0.03
CA SER A 23 34.24 2.04 0.94
C SER A 23 32.79 2.55 0.90
N ALA A 24 31.84 1.79 1.43
CA ALA A 24 30.51 2.31 1.77
C ALA A 24 30.51 2.81 3.22
N VAL A 25 30.57 4.12 3.41
CA VAL A 25 30.40 4.72 4.74
C VAL A 25 28.93 4.52 5.14
N GLU A 26 28.70 3.89 6.29
CA GLU A 26 27.34 3.68 6.80
C GLU A 26 26.74 5.04 7.21
N LEU A 27 25.56 5.37 6.65
CA LEU A 27 24.90 6.66 6.85
C LEU A 27 23.67 6.48 7.72
N TYR A 28 23.60 7.29 8.77
CA TYR A 28 22.52 7.26 9.75
C TYR A 28 21.66 8.51 9.66
N CYS A 29 20.53 8.46 10.37
CA CYS A 29 19.56 9.54 10.50
C CYS A 29 18.92 9.97 9.17
N ILE A 30 17.89 10.80 9.28
CA ILE A 30 17.22 11.42 8.12
C ILE A 30 18.15 12.35 7.33
N CYS A 31 19.22 12.86 7.95
CA CYS A 31 20.19 13.74 7.31
C CYS A 31 21.31 13.00 6.56
N ARG A 32 21.32 11.66 6.60
CA ARG A 32 22.27 10.80 5.85
C ARG A 32 23.72 11.19 6.08
N THR A 33 24.16 11.17 7.34
CA THR A 33 25.54 11.47 7.70
C THR A 33 26.20 10.27 8.39
N PRO A 34 27.53 10.14 8.34
CA PRO A 34 28.26 9.13 9.10
C PRO A 34 28.05 9.28 10.62
N TYR A 35 28.43 8.25 11.36
CA TYR A 35 28.42 8.28 12.82
C TYR A 35 29.39 9.33 13.37
N ASP A 36 28.96 10.02 14.42
CA ASP A 36 29.70 11.08 15.11
C ASP A 36 29.47 10.95 16.61
N ASP A 37 30.50 10.53 17.34
CA ASP A 37 30.42 10.22 18.78
C ASP A 37 30.16 11.45 19.67
N SER A 38 30.29 12.66 19.11
CA SER A 38 29.96 13.92 19.79
C SER A 38 28.46 14.22 19.79
N LYS A 39 27.67 13.52 18.97
CA LYS A 39 26.23 13.76 18.82
C LYS A 39 25.39 12.78 19.63
N PHE A 40 24.23 13.26 20.07
CA PHE A 40 23.22 12.44 20.73
C PHE A 40 22.37 11.73 19.68
N TYR A 41 22.30 10.40 19.77
CA TYR A 41 21.43 9.56 18.94
C TYR A 41 20.40 8.82 19.77
N ILE A 42 19.29 8.48 19.12
CA ILE A 42 18.21 7.64 19.63
C ILE A 42 17.83 6.60 18.57
N ALA A 43 17.58 5.37 19.00
CA ALA A 43 17.14 4.28 18.13
C ALA A 43 15.61 4.21 18.09
N CYS A 44 15.04 3.97 16.91
CA CYS A 44 13.61 3.75 16.74
C CYS A 44 13.26 2.28 17.01
N ASP A 45 12.34 2.00 17.93
CA ASP A 45 11.92 0.62 18.23
C ASP A 45 11.21 -0.08 17.06
N GLN A 46 10.70 0.69 16.09
CA GLN A 46 9.90 0.15 14.98
C GLN A 46 10.76 -0.24 13.78
N CYS A 47 11.73 0.60 13.40
CA CYS A 47 12.58 0.37 12.23
C CYS A 47 14.03 0.07 12.59
N GLN A 48 14.41 0.17 13.87
CA GLN A 48 15.75 -0.08 14.40
C GLN A 48 16.85 0.84 13.81
N ASP A 49 16.47 1.91 13.09
CA ASP A 49 17.39 2.95 12.62
C ASP A 49 17.75 3.95 13.73
N TRP A 50 18.91 4.58 13.57
CA TRP A 50 19.47 5.59 14.47
C TRP A 50 19.28 7.01 13.96
N PHE A 51 18.89 7.91 14.86
CA PHE A 51 18.60 9.30 14.53
C PHE A 51 19.26 10.27 15.50
N HIS A 52 19.79 11.38 15.01
CA HIS A 52 20.16 12.49 15.89
C HIS A 52 18.91 13.03 16.59
N GLY A 53 19.01 13.28 17.90
CA GLY A 53 17.91 13.88 18.65
C GLY A 53 17.45 15.22 18.06
N SER A 54 18.40 16.05 17.63
CA SER A 54 18.11 17.34 16.98
C SER A 54 17.35 17.21 15.66
N CYS A 55 17.63 16.17 14.86
CA CYS A 55 16.96 15.97 13.56
C CYS A 55 15.51 15.50 13.71
N VAL A 56 15.18 14.84 14.82
CA VAL A 56 13.84 14.28 15.07
C VAL A 56 13.10 14.99 16.21
N GLY A 57 13.64 16.12 16.68
CA GLY A 57 13.00 17.02 17.63
C GLY A 57 12.90 16.47 19.06
N ILE A 58 13.86 15.65 19.50
CA ILE A 58 13.89 15.10 20.86
C ILE A 58 15.19 15.45 21.57
N SER A 59 15.07 15.93 22.81
CA SER A 59 16.23 16.21 23.66
C SER A 59 16.71 14.95 24.39
N LYS A 60 17.97 14.93 24.82
CA LYS A 60 18.52 13.81 25.61
C LYS A 60 17.73 13.58 26.91
N CYS A 61 17.39 14.65 27.63
CA CYS A 61 16.64 14.56 28.88
C CYS A 61 15.22 14.01 28.68
N GLU A 62 14.58 14.36 27.56
CA GLU A 62 13.27 13.81 27.18
C GLU A 62 13.38 12.33 26.83
N ALA A 63 14.39 11.92 26.05
CA ALA A 63 14.62 10.53 25.68
C ALA A 63 14.89 9.61 26.88
N GLU A 64 15.57 10.10 27.92
CA GLU A 64 15.83 9.36 29.17
C GLU A 64 14.55 8.99 29.94
N GLN A 65 13.45 9.70 29.69
CA GLN A 65 12.15 9.46 30.31
C GLN A 65 11.23 8.58 29.45
N LEU A 66 11.66 8.20 28.25
CA LEU A 66 10.87 7.36 27.35
C LEU A 66 11.21 5.88 27.52
N ASP A 67 10.17 5.06 27.64
CA ASP A 67 10.31 3.60 27.61
C ASP A 67 10.51 3.07 26.18
N THR A 68 9.92 3.74 25.19
CA THR A 68 10.01 3.43 23.76
C THR A 68 10.06 4.72 22.94
N TYR A 69 10.75 4.69 21.80
CA TYR A 69 10.85 5.78 20.85
C TYR A 69 10.46 5.32 19.44
N SER A 70 9.53 6.05 18.83
CA SER A 70 9.17 5.89 17.41
C SER A 70 9.57 7.16 16.65
N CYS A 71 10.32 6.99 15.55
CA CYS A 71 10.80 8.11 14.74
C CYS A 71 9.63 8.81 14.01
N PRO A 72 9.79 10.05 13.49
CA PRO A 72 8.72 10.76 12.79
C PRO A 72 8.12 9.97 11.63
N SER A 73 8.95 9.22 10.89
CA SER A 73 8.47 8.34 9.81
C SER A 73 7.58 7.23 10.37
N CYS A 74 8.02 6.53 11.41
CA CYS A 74 7.22 5.46 12.04
C CYS A 74 5.97 5.99 12.76
N LYS A 75 6.05 7.17 13.39
CA LYS A 75 4.89 7.86 14.00
C LYS A 75 3.86 8.27 12.95
N GLN A 76 4.31 8.80 11.81
CA GLN A 76 3.42 9.09 10.68
C GLN A 76 2.84 7.82 10.08
N THR A 77 3.53 6.68 10.13
CA THR A 77 2.93 5.40 9.74
C THR A 77 1.88 4.88 10.74
N SER A 78 1.86 5.37 11.99
CA SER A 78 0.86 4.99 13.02
C SER A 78 -0.37 5.91 13.04
N SER A 79 -0.22 7.19 12.67
CA SER A 79 -1.34 8.16 12.54
C SER A 79 -1.79 8.41 11.09
N ARG A 80 -1.10 7.77 10.12
CA ARG A 80 -1.54 7.56 8.73
C ARG A 80 -1.50 6.07 8.36
N SER A 81 -1.88 5.20 9.29
CA SER A 81 -2.27 3.82 9.01
C SER A 81 -3.40 3.84 7.95
N SER A 82 -3.37 3.18 6.79
CA SER A 82 -2.54 2.05 6.36
C SER A 82 -2.55 1.95 4.84
N GLY A 83 -1.45 1.46 4.28
CA GLY A 83 -1.38 1.09 2.87
C GLY A 83 -0.03 0.52 2.46
N ASN A 84 0.61 -0.32 3.30
CA ASN A 84 1.51 -1.30 2.71
C ASN A 84 0.60 -2.32 2.02
N GLN A 85 0.35 -2.10 0.73
CA GLN A 85 -0.61 -2.86 -0.07
C GLN A 85 -0.17 -4.30 -0.36
N ASN A 86 0.83 -4.84 0.36
CA ASN A 86 1.48 -6.13 0.09
C ASN A 86 1.20 -7.19 1.17
N LYS A 87 0.01 -7.20 1.78
CA LYS A 87 -0.43 -8.31 2.63
C LYS A 87 -1.31 -9.25 1.80
N LEU A 88 -0.95 -10.53 1.78
CA LEU A 88 -1.73 -11.58 1.13
C LEU A 88 -3.16 -11.61 1.71
N LEU A 89 -4.16 -11.77 0.85
CA LEU A 89 -5.57 -11.84 1.26
C LEU A 89 -5.84 -13.11 2.09
N THR A 90 -6.43 -12.95 3.28
CA THR A 90 -6.92 -14.08 4.10
C THR A 90 -8.25 -14.63 3.58
N ASP A 91 -8.66 -15.81 4.05
CA ASP A 91 -9.92 -16.46 3.65
C ASP A 91 -11.15 -15.59 3.93
N GLU A 92 -11.17 -14.92 5.08
CA GLU A 92 -12.24 -13.99 5.48
C GLU A 92 -12.26 -12.75 4.57
N GLN A 93 -11.09 -12.27 4.15
CA GLN A 93 -10.97 -11.12 3.24
C GLN A 93 -11.48 -11.48 1.85
N TRP A 94 -11.26 -12.71 1.39
CA TRP A 94 -11.81 -13.21 0.13
C TRP A 94 -13.34 -13.21 0.10
N ILE A 95 -14.01 -13.51 1.21
CA ILE A 95 -15.48 -13.45 1.32
C ILE A 95 -15.97 -12.04 1.00
N GLU A 96 -15.32 -11.02 1.54
CA GLU A 96 -15.71 -9.62 1.31
C GLU A 96 -15.36 -9.15 -0.12
N VAL A 97 -14.24 -9.60 -0.70
CA VAL A 97 -13.92 -9.35 -2.13
C VAL A 97 -14.98 -9.97 -3.04
N HIS A 98 -15.35 -11.23 -2.83
CA HIS A 98 -16.43 -11.91 -3.56
C HIS A 98 -17.77 -11.17 -3.45
N LYS A 99 -18.07 -10.62 -2.27
CA LYS A 99 -19.28 -9.83 -2.08
C LYS A 99 -19.28 -8.55 -2.93
N VAL A 100 -18.13 -7.87 -3.04
CA VAL A 100 -18.02 -6.66 -3.86
C VAL A 100 -18.24 -6.97 -5.34
N ILE A 101 -17.58 -7.98 -5.91
CA ILE A 101 -17.76 -8.33 -7.34
C ILE A 101 -19.22 -8.73 -7.63
N ARG A 102 -19.86 -9.49 -6.73
CA ARG A 102 -21.30 -9.82 -6.85
C ARG A 102 -22.18 -8.58 -6.87
N LEU A 103 -21.92 -7.60 -6.00
CA LEU A 103 -22.67 -6.35 -5.92
C LEU A 103 -22.47 -5.48 -7.18
N LEU A 104 -21.27 -5.49 -7.76
CA LEU A 104 -21.01 -4.79 -9.03
C LEU A 104 -21.79 -5.43 -10.16
N LYS A 105 -21.75 -6.76 -10.32
CA LYS A 105 -22.45 -7.47 -11.42
C LYS A 105 -23.96 -7.25 -11.45
N VAL A 106 -24.61 -7.11 -10.29
CA VAL A 106 -26.07 -6.87 -10.21
C VAL A 106 -26.46 -5.39 -10.30
N HIS A 107 -25.49 -4.48 -10.39
CA HIS A 107 -25.78 -3.05 -10.49
C HIS A 107 -26.40 -2.72 -11.86
N LYS A 108 -27.45 -1.89 -11.89
CA LYS A 108 -28.18 -1.53 -13.13
C LYS A 108 -27.32 -0.91 -14.27
N ASN A 109 -26.12 -0.43 -13.95
CA ASN A 109 -25.18 0.17 -14.92
C ASN A 109 -23.99 -0.76 -15.25
N ALA A 110 -24.00 -2.01 -14.78
CA ALA A 110 -22.92 -2.96 -15.03
C ALA A 110 -23.01 -3.69 -16.36
N TRP A 111 -24.17 -3.61 -17.04
CA TRP A 111 -24.45 -4.33 -18.29
C TRP A 111 -23.34 -4.26 -19.36
N PRO A 112 -22.59 -3.15 -19.56
CA PRO A 112 -21.54 -3.12 -20.58
C PRO A 112 -20.27 -3.88 -20.19
N PHE A 113 -20.10 -4.17 -18.89
CA PHE A 113 -18.86 -4.67 -18.31
C PHE A 113 -18.96 -6.11 -17.84
N LEU A 114 -20.12 -6.76 -18.06
CA LEU A 114 -20.38 -8.10 -17.53
C LEU A 114 -19.55 -9.18 -18.20
N GLN A 115 -19.20 -8.99 -19.48
CA GLN A 115 -18.51 -9.96 -20.32
C GLN A 115 -17.40 -9.25 -21.10
N PRO A 116 -16.40 -9.99 -21.61
CA PRO A 116 -15.43 -9.44 -22.55
C PRO A 116 -16.11 -8.80 -23.76
N VAL A 117 -15.51 -7.75 -24.31
CA VAL A 117 -16.04 -7.09 -25.52
C VAL A 117 -15.95 -8.04 -26.70
N ASP A 118 -17.06 -8.23 -27.42
CA ASP A 118 -17.09 -9.09 -28.61
C ASP A 118 -16.35 -8.41 -29.78
N ALA A 119 -15.22 -9.00 -30.20
CA ALA A 119 -14.41 -8.50 -31.30
C ALA A 119 -15.14 -8.51 -32.65
N ALA A 120 -16.16 -9.35 -32.83
CA ALA A 120 -16.97 -9.34 -34.04
C ALA A 120 -17.91 -8.12 -34.09
N GLN A 121 -18.38 -7.66 -32.92
CA GLN A 121 -19.25 -6.49 -32.80
C GLN A 121 -18.46 -5.17 -32.73
N VAL A 122 -17.25 -5.21 -32.17
CA VAL A 122 -16.37 -4.04 -32.01
C VAL A 122 -14.96 -4.34 -32.56
N PRO A 123 -14.77 -4.32 -33.89
CA PRO A 123 -13.58 -4.87 -34.55
C PRO A 123 -12.25 -4.16 -34.27
N ASP A 124 -12.29 -2.91 -33.81
CA ASP A 124 -11.10 -2.11 -33.49
C ASP A 124 -10.77 -2.09 -31.99
N TYR A 125 -11.63 -2.63 -31.13
CA TYR A 125 -11.48 -2.54 -29.68
C TYR A 125 -10.12 -3.03 -29.20
N TYR A 126 -9.76 -4.28 -29.52
CA TYR A 126 -8.48 -4.89 -29.10
C TYR A 126 -7.25 -4.32 -29.82
N LYS A 127 -7.43 -3.51 -30.87
CA LYS A 127 -6.33 -2.75 -31.48
C LYS A 127 -6.03 -1.50 -30.67
N ILE A 128 -7.02 -0.95 -29.96
CA ILE A 128 -6.94 0.28 -29.18
C ILE A 128 -6.66 -0.05 -27.71
N ILE A 129 -7.44 -0.95 -27.11
CA ILE A 129 -7.32 -1.40 -25.72
C ILE A 129 -6.37 -2.59 -25.64
N LYS A 130 -5.30 -2.43 -24.84
CA LYS A 130 -4.22 -3.43 -24.72
C LYS A 130 -4.39 -4.37 -23.53
N GLU A 131 -5.05 -3.89 -22.48
CA GLU A 131 -5.29 -4.64 -21.25
C GLU A 131 -6.79 -4.71 -21.02
N PRO A 132 -7.54 -5.50 -21.81
CA PRO A 132 -8.99 -5.64 -21.64
C PRO A 132 -9.30 -6.28 -20.29
N MET A 133 -10.41 -5.85 -19.67
CA MET A 133 -10.89 -6.40 -18.41
C MET A 133 -12.41 -6.33 -18.37
N ASP A 134 -13.03 -7.27 -17.65
CA ASP A 134 -14.48 -7.40 -17.49
C ASP A 134 -14.81 -8.15 -16.19
N MET A 135 -16.09 -8.10 -15.78
CA MET A 135 -16.52 -8.65 -14.50
C MET A 135 -16.48 -10.18 -14.44
N THR A 136 -16.59 -10.90 -15.57
CA THR A 136 -16.42 -12.35 -15.59
C THR A 136 -14.96 -12.72 -15.40
N THR A 137 -14.03 -12.05 -16.09
CA THR A 137 -12.59 -12.24 -15.88
C THR A 137 -12.18 -11.94 -14.42
N ILE A 138 -12.69 -10.85 -13.83
CA ILE A 138 -12.42 -10.54 -12.42
C ILE A 138 -12.97 -11.60 -11.48
N GLU A 139 -14.21 -12.07 -11.70
CA GLU A 139 -14.83 -13.12 -10.89
C GLU A 139 -14.05 -14.43 -10.96
N GLU A 140 -13.61 -14.84 -12.14
CA GLU A 140 -12.75 -16.02 -12.32
C GLU A 140 -11.43 -15.89 -11.56
N LYS A 141 -10.77 -14.73 -11.65
CA LYS A 141 -9.55 -14.42 -10.88
C LYS A 141 -9.80 -14.41 -9.38
N THR A 142 -10.96 -13.95 -8.91
CA THR A 142 -11.34 -14.01 -7.50
C THR A 142 -11.56 -15.47 -7.05
N CYS A 143 -12.34 -16.25 -7.79
CA CYS A 143 -12.62 -17.66 -7.48
C CYS A 143 -11.35 -18.53 -7.45
N SER A 144 -10.40 -18.25 -8.35
CA SER A 144 -9.12 -18.96 -8.44
C SER A 144 -8.01 -18.33 -7.59
N ARG A 145 -8.33 -17.36 -6.74
CA ARG A 145 -7.42 -16.66 -5.83
C ARG A 145 -6.16 -16.12 -6.52
N LYS A 146 -6.33 -15.51 -7.69
CA LYS A 146 -5.24 -14.98 -8.53
C LYS A 146 -4.73 -13.61 -8.10
N TYR A 147 -5.43 -12.93 -7.20
CA TYR A 147 -4.96 -11.67 -6.64
C TYR A 147 -4.18 -11.94 -5.36
N GLU A 148 -2.93 -11.47 -5.32
CA GLU A 148 -2.13 -11.55 -4.09
C GLU A 148 -2.61 -10.49 -3.10
N THR A 149 -2.94 -9.29 -3.59
CA THR A 149 -3.32 -8.16 -2.75
C THR A 149 -4.70 -7.62 -3.11
N LEU A 150 -5.33 -6.91 -2.17
CA LEU A 150 -6.55 -6.15 -2.48
C LEU A 150 -6.32 -5.15 -3.61
N ASN A 151 -5.12 -4.59 -3.71
CA ASN A 151 -4.82 -3.59 -4.72
C ASN A 151 -4.81 -4.18 -6.13
N ASP A 152 -4.43 -5.45 -6.29
CA ASP A 152 -4.49 -6.13 -7.59
C ASP A 152 -5.94 -6.32 -8.06
N PHE A 153 -6.83 -6.67 -7.13
CA PHE A 153 -8.27 -6.69 -7.41
C PHE A 153 -8.80 -5.29 -7.77
N VAL A 154 -8.41 -4.26 -7.02
CA VAL A 154 -8.84 -2.87 -7.28
C VAL A 154 -8.35 -2.39 -8.64
N LYS A 155 -7.10 -2.67 -9.01
CA LYS A 155 -6.52 -2.31 -10.32
C LYS A 155 -7.37 -2.85 -11.45
N ASP A 156 -7.72 -4.14 -11.42
CA ASP A 156 -8.53 -4.75 -12.47
C ASP A 156 -9.95 -4.15 -12.54
N VAL A 157 -10.59 -3.90 -11.40
CA VAL A 157 -11.92 -3.26 -11.40
C VAL A 157 -11.84 -1.85 -12.01
N MET A 158 -10.79 -1.08 -11.69
CA MET A 158 -10.58 0.25 -12.26
C MET A 158 -10.26 0.20 -13.77
N GLN A 159 -9.50 -0.82 -14.20
CA GLN A 159 -9.14 -1.04 -15.61
C GLN A 159 -10.39 -1.15 -16.50
N ILE A 160 -11.48 -1.75 -16.01
CA ILE A 160 -12.77 -1.79 -16.72
C ILE A 160 -13.25 -0.37 -17.05
N PHE A 161 -13.26 0.52 -16.06
CA PHE A 161 -13.78 1.88 -16.20
C PHE A 161 -12.85 2.76 -17.03
N ASP A 162 -11.54 2.62 -16.83
CA ASP A 162 -10.53 3.38 -17.56
C ASP A 162 -10.50 3.00 -19.04
N ASN A 163 -10.56 1.70 -19.36
CA ASN A 163 -10.71 1.23 -20.74
C ASN A 163 -11.99 1.77 -21.39
N CYS A 164 -13.11 1.75 -20.66
CA CYS A 164 -14.37 2.28 -21.15
C CYS A 164 -14.26 3.77 -21.50
N ARG A 165 -13.68 4.58 -20.62
CA ARG A 165 -13.51 6.03 -20.83
C ARG A 165 -12.47 6.37 -21.88
N TYR A 166 -11.46 5.53 -22.05
CA TYR A 166 -10.45 5.70 -23.09
C TYR A 166 -11.03 5.42 -24.48
N TYR A 167 -11.81 4.35 -24.62
CA TYR A 167 -12.39 3.96 -25.90
C TYR A 167 -13.62 4.80 -26.29
N ASN A 168 -14.49 5.11 -25.32
CA ASN A 168 -15.78 5.74 -25.60
C ASN A 168 -15.75 7.26 -25.37
N ALA A 169 -16.52 8.02 -26.15
CA ALA A 169 -16.70 9.45 -25.92
C ALA A 169 -17.54 9.74 -24.66
N ARG A 170 -17.25 10.87 -24.00
CA ARG A 170 -17.89 11.30 -22.73
C ARG A 170 -19.42 11.39 -22.76
N ASN A 171 -20.01 11.65 -23.92
CA ASN A 171 -21.45 11.79 -24.08
C ASN A 171 -22.19 10.45 -24.21
N THR A 172 -21.47 9.34 -24.43
CA THR A 172 -22.05 8.00 -24.62
C THR A 172 -22.60 7.42 -23.33
N THR A 173 -23.55 6.48 -23.46
CA THR A 173 -24.10 5.74 -22.31
C THR A 173 -23.03 4.88 -21.63
N PHE A 174 -22.11 4.28 -22.40
CA PHE A 174 -21.01 3.46 -21.89
C PHE A 174 -20.11 4.23 -20.91
N TYR A 175 -19.68 5.43 -21.32
CA TYR A 175 -18.85 6.30 -20.48
C TYR A 175 -19.58 6.65 -19.18
N LYS A 176 -20.86 7.07 -19.27
CA LYS A 176 -21.68 7.41 -18.09
C LYS A 176 -21.87 6.20 -17.16
N CYS A 177 -22.04 5.00 -17.70
CA CYS A 177 -22.11 3.78 -16.91
C CYS A 177 -20.81 3.52 -16.13
N ALA A 178 -19.63 3.79 -16.71
CA ALA A 178 -18.34 3.68 -16.03
C ALA A 178 -18.26 4.65 -14.85
N ASP A 179 -18.59 5.93 -15.06
CA ASP A 179 -18.55 6.95 -13.99
C ASP A 179 -19.48 6.58 -12.82
N ILE A 180 -20.71 6.17 -13.12
CA ILE A 180 -21.69 5.78 -12.09
C ILE A 180 -21.22 4.55 -11.32
N LEU A 181 -20.72 3.53 -12.02
CA LEU A 181 -20.33 2.28 -11.41
C LEU A 181 -19.02 2.40 -10.61
N GLU A 182 -18.09 3.25 -11.05
CA GLU A 182 -16.88 3.57 -10.29
C GLU A 182 -17.21 4.26 -8.95
N ILE A 183 -18.12 5.25 -8.96
CA ILE A 183 -18.56 5.90 -7.72
C ILE A 183 -19.18 4.87 -6.76
N TYR A 184 -20.01 3.97 -7.29
CA TYR A 184 -20.59 2.88 -6.51
C TYR A 184 -19.49 1.95 -5.95
N PHE A 185 -18.53 1.56 -6.78
CA PHE A 185 -17.40 0.72 -6.39
C PHE A 185 -16.55 1.36 -5.29
N VAL A 186 -16.15 2.62 -5.44
CA VAL A 186 -15.36 3.37 -4.45
C VAL A 186 -16.06 3.40 -3.10
N ASN A 187 -17.39 3.56 -3.08
CA ASN A 187 -18.15 3.48 -1.84
C ASN A 187 -18.12 2.08 -1.21
N LYS A 188 -18.21 1.01 -2.01
CA LYS A 188 -18.04 -0.37 -1.50
C LYS A 188 -16.62 -0.66 -1.04
N LEU A 189 -15.62 -0.10 -1.71
CA LEU A 189 -14.21 -0.25 -1.36
C LEU A 189 -13.88 0.40 0.00
N LYS A 190 -14.50 1.54 0.32
CA LYS A 190 -14.38 2.16 1.65
C LYS A 190 -14.91 1.22 2.75
N THR A 191 -16.09 0.65 2.55
CA THR A 191 -16.67 -0.32 3.50
C THR A 191 -15.80 -1.58 3.62
N LEU A 192 -15.30 -2.10 2.50
CA LEU A 192 -14.39 -3.24 2.47
C LEU A 192 -13.13 -2.93 3.29
N ARG A 193 -12.44 -1.82 3.01
CA ARG A 193 -11.22 -1.42 3.73
C ARG A 193 -11.43 -1.27 5.24
N SER A 194 -12.57 -0.75 5.68
CA SER A 194 -12.90 -0.71 7.11
C SER A 194 -12.90 -2.12 7.71
N LYS A 195 -13.67 -3.03 7.11
CA LYS A 195 -13.77 -4.42 7.59
C LYS A 195 -12.43 -5.15 7.60
N LEU A 196 -11.57 -4.90 6.62
CA LEU A 196 -10.26 -5.52 6.54
C LEU A 196 -9.28 -5.00 7.61
N ASN A 197 -9.52 -3.82 8.17
CA ASN A 197 -8.72 -3.25 9.26
C ASN A 197 -9.26 -3.65 10.65
N ASP A 198 -10.53 -4.07 10.73
CA ASP A 198 -11.20 -4.49 11.96
C ASP A 198 -11.03 -6.01 12.25
N MET A 199 -10.32 -6.74 11.38
CA MET A 199 -10.07 -8.19 11.43
C MET A 199 -8.59 -8.51 11.67
#